data_AF-A0A6L5EJY8-F1
#
_entry.id   AF-A0A6L5EJY8-F1
#
_cell.length_a   1.000
_cell.length_b   1.000
_cell.length_c   1.000
_cell.angle_alpha   90.00
_cell.angle_beta   90.00
_cell.angle_gamma   90.00
#
_symmetry.space_group_name_H-M   'P 1'
#
loop_
_entity.id
_entity.type
_entity.pdbx_description
1 polymer ?
#
loop_
_entity_poly.entity_id
_entity_poly.type
_entity_poly.pdbx_seq_one_letter_code
_entity_poly.pdbx_strand_id
1 'polypeptide(L)' 'MKQILLVCNAGMSTSMLVKKMQQSATERGIEISIQAKSMTEAKKNIHEADVILI' A
#
# COMPACT_ATOMS: atom_id res chain seq x y z
N MET A 1 6.44 -10.68 -6.70
CA MET A 1 5.40 -9.80 -6.12
C MET A 1 6.05 -8.65 -5.37
N LYS A 2 5.79 -7.40 -5.77
CA LYS A 2 6.33 -6.21 -5.10
C LYS A 2 5.43 -5.76 -3.94
N GLN A 3 6.02 -5.34 -2.82
CA GLN A 3 5.33 -4.88 -1.61
C GLN A 3 5.34 -3.35 -1.54
N ILE A 4 4.17 -2.74 -1.64
CA ILE A 4 3.98 -1.29 -1.48
C ILE A 4 3.35 -1.03 -0.11
N LEU A 5 3.99 -0.16 0.67
CA LEU A 5 3.47 0.32 1.94
C LEU A 5 3.03 1.78 1.80
N LEU A 6 1.73 2.00 1.87
CA LEU A 6 1.11 3.32 1.89
C LEU A 6 0.97 3.79 3.35
N VAL A 7 1.67 4.86 3.69
CA VAL A 7 1.69 5.44 5.03
C VAL A 7 0.75 6.63 5.07
N CYS A 8 -0.49 6.36 5.45
CA CYS A 8 -1.54 7.36 5.60
C CYS A 8 -2.27 7.05 6.91
N ASN A 9 -3.06 7.98 7.44
CA ASN A 9 -3.69 7.90 8.76
C ASN A 9 -4.78 6.80 8.90
N ALA A 10 -4.61 5.65 8.22
CA ALA A 10 -5.44 4.45 8.17
C ALA A 10 -6.94 4.76 8.23
N GLY A 11 -7.43 5.52 7.24
CA GLY A 11 -8.83 5.97 7.16
C GLY A 11 -9.57 5.44 5.94
N MET A 12 -10.87 5.74 5.85
CA MET A 12 -11.72 5.29 4.72
C MET A 12 -11.22 5.75 3.35
N SER A 13 -10.64 6.96 3.25
CA SER A 13 -10.08 7.50 2.00
C SER A 13 -8.90 6.68 1.49
N THR A 14 -8.07 6.15 2.39
CA THR A 14 -6.92 5.29 2.08
C THR A 14 -7.36 3.95 1.51
N SER A 15 -8.41 3.35 2.08
CA SER A 15 -8.96 2.07 1.60
C SER A 15 -9.49 2.15 0.17
N MET A 16 -10.10 3.27 -0.22
CA MET A 16 -10.57 3.48 -1.58
C MET A 16 -9.42 3.60 -2.58
N LEU A 17 -8.35 4.32 -2.21
CA LEU A 17 -7.15 4.44 -3.04
C LEU A 17 -6.47 3.08 -3.24
N VAL A 18 -6.26 2.31 -2.16
CA VAL A 18 -5.65 0.97 -2.22
C VAL A 18 -6.44 0.05 -3.17
N LYS A 19 -7.78 0.04 -3.08
CA LYS A 19 -8.62 -0.73 -4.02
C LYS A 19 -8.41 -0.33 -5.47
N LYS A 20 -8.40 0.97 -5.79
CA LYS A 20 -8.17 1.45 -7.16
C LYS A 20 -6.77 1.11 -7.67
N MET A 21 -5.76 1.18 -6.80
CA MET A 21 -4.39 0.79 -7.17
C MET A 21 -4.30 -0.71 -7.46
N GLN A 22 -4.95 -1.55 -6.65
CA GLN A 22 -5.03 -3.00 -6.90
C GLN A 22 -5.76 -3.30 -8.22
N GLN A 23 -6.88 -2.63 -8.50
CA GLN A 23 -7.60 -2.78 -9.77
C GLN A 23 -6.72 -2.44 -10.97
N SER A 24 -6.06 -1.27 -10.95
CA SER A 24 -5.14 -0.84 -12.01
C SER A 24 -3.98 -1.81 -12.21
N ALA A 25 -3.45 -2.39 -11.13
CA ALA A 25 -2.39 -3.38 -11.23
C ALA A 25 -2.87 -4.68 -11.88
N THR A 26 -4.06 -5.15 -11.50
CA THR A 26 -4.71 -6.31 -12.14
C THR A 26 -4.96 -6.07 -13.64
N GLU A 27 -5.48 -4.90 -14.01
CA GLU A 27 -5.71 -4.52 -15.42
C GLU A 27 -4.42 -4.49 -16.24
N ARG A 28 -3.29 -4.17 -15.60
CA ARG A 28 -1.96 -4.12 -16.23
C ARG A 28 -1.19 -5.44 -16.12
N GLY A 29 -1.75 -6.46 -15.49
CA GLY A 29 -1.08 -7.74 -15.25
C GLY A 29 0.15 -7.64 -14.33
N ILE A 30 0.18 -6.66 -13.43
CA ILE A 30 1.30 -6.40 -12.52
C ILE A 30 0.98 -7.02 -11.15
N GLU A 31 1.81 -7.94 -10.69
CA GLU A 31 1.69 -8.52 -9.35
C GLU A 31 2.29 -7.61 -8.27
N ILE A 32 1.40 -6.88 -7.59
CA ILE A 32 1.73 -6.06 -6.42
C ILE A 32 0.83 -6.37 -5.24
N SER A 33 1.39 -6.23 -4.04
CA SER A 33 0.68 -6.22 -2.78
C SER A 33 0.78 -4.81 -2.20
N ILE A 34 -0.36 -4.26 -1.79
CA ILE A 34 -0.44 -2.90 -1.26
C ILE A 34 -1.06 -2.97 0.12
N GLN A 35 -0.36 -2.43 1.12
CA GLN A 35 -0.85 -2.30 2.49
C GLN A 35 -0.92 -0.83 2.87
N ALA A 36 -1.99 -0.44 3.55
CA ALA A 36 -2.11 0.86 4.17
C ALA A 36 -1.94 0.73 5.68
N LYS A 37 -1.02 1.48 6.27
CA LYS A 37 -0.73 1.46 7.71
C LYS A 37 -0.55 2.88 8.24
N SER A 38 -0.83 3.07 9.54
CA SER A 38 -0.50 4.31 10.22
C SER A 38 1.02 4.54 10.25
N MET A 39 1.48 5.76 10.47
CA MET A 39 2.92 6.07 10.61
C MET A 39 3.60 5.21 11.68
N THR A 40 2.92 4.97 12.81
CA THR A 40 3.44 4.17 13.92
C THR A 40 3.62 2.70 13.53
N GLU A 41 2.67 2.12 12.80
CA GLU A 41 2.76 0.75 12.30
C GLU A 41 3.74 0.63 11.13
N ALA A 42 3.77 1.63 10.25
CA ALA A 42 4.69 1.67 9.13
C ALA A 42 6.13 1.61 9.61
N LYS A 43 6.50 2.34 10.68
CA LYS A 43 7.84 2.26 11.28
C LYS A 43 8.24 0.84 11.72
N LYS A 44 7.29 0.00 12.12
CA LYS A 44 7.56 -1.38 12.54
C LYS A 44 7.75 -2.32 11.34
N ASN A 45 7.06 -2.04 10.23
CA ASN A 45 6.99 -2.90 9.06
C ASN A 45 7.73 -2.33 7.84
N ILE A 46 8.50 -1.25 8.04
CA ILE A 46 9.14 -0.51 6.95
C ILE A 46 10.12 -1.38 6.15
N HIS A 47 10.72 -2.37 6.80
CA HIS A 47 11.68 -3.29 6.21
C HIS A 47 11.04 -4.35 5.30
N GLU A 48 9.72 -4.52 5.36
CA GLU A 48 8.98 -5.48 4.53
C GLU A 48 8.56 -4.88 3.19
N ALA A 49 8.67 -3.56 3.04
CA ALA A 49 8.23 -2.84 1.86
C ALA A 49 9.37 -2.67 0.84
N ASP A 50 9.08 -2.93 -0.44
CA ASP A 50 9.96 -2.54 -1.55
C ASP A 50 9.86 -1.03 -1.83
N VAL A 51 8.66 -0.46 -1.64
CA VAL A 51 8.36 0.95 -1.92
C VAL A 51 7.45 1.51 -0.83
N ILE A 52 7.77 2.72 -0.38
CA ILE A 52 6.99 3.45 0.61
C ILE A 52 6.41 4.70 -0.05
N LEU A 53 5.11 4.89 0.12
CA LEU A 53 4.37 6.05 -0.34
C LEU A 53 3.76 6.76 0.87
N ILE A 54 3.84 8.09 0.93
CA ILE A 54 3.35 8.92 2.05
C ILE A 54 2.28 9.87 1.51
#